data_AF-A0A381XZE2-F1
#
_entry.id   AF-A0A381XZE2-F1
#
_cell.length_a   1.000
_cell.length_b   1.000
_cell.length_c   1.000
_cell.angle_alpha   90.00
_cell.angle_beta   90.00
_cell.angle_gamma   90.00
#
_symmetry.space_group_name_H-M   'P 1'
#
loop_
_entity.id
_entity.type
_entity.pdbx_description
1 polymer ?
#
loop_
_entity_poly.entity_id
_entity_poly.type
_entity_poly.pdbx_seq_one_letter_code
_entity_poly.pdbx_strand_id
1 'polypeptide(L)'
;MPIVTKVLDRLIPDKVEAAKVQAELEAELVKSATTIQAEIVKINQLDATGISAMQRTWRPAIGWSCALGVFWTFVGYPFTSWILQLLGNDVPVPTVPTDLIFEMTIALLGLGSLRTYEKSKGIA
;
A
#
# COMPACT_ATOMS: atom_id res chain seq x y z
N MET A 1 -27.74 24.61 -5.76
CA MET A 1 -28.91 23.71 -5.56
C MET A 1 -30.19 24.52 -5.69
N PRO A 2 -30.95 24.43 -6.79
CA PRO A 2 -32.09 25.31 -7.08
C PRO A 2 -33.37 25.06 -6.25
N ILE A 3 -33.42 23.97 -5.47
CA ILE A 3 -34.61 23.57 -4.70
C ILE A 3 -34.61 24.21 -3.31
N VAL A 4 -33.45 24.33 -2.67
CA VAL A 4 -33.31 24.95 -1.33
C VAL A 4 -33.59 26.45 -1.38
N THR A 5 -33.14 27.12 -2.44
CA THR A 5 -33.37 28.56 -2.67
C THR A 5 -34.86 28.89 -2.84
N LYS A 6 -35.61 28.05 -3.57
CA LYS A 6 -37.06 28.23 -3.81
C LYS A 6 -37.92 28.08 -2.55
N VAL A 7 -37.48 27.31 -1.56
CA VAL A 7 -38.21 27.12 -0.30
C VAL A 7 -37.91 28.26 0.67
N LEU A 8 -36.66 28.75 0.70
CA LEU A 8 -36.28 29.92 1.51
C LEU A 8 -36.98 31.21 1.05
N ASP A 9 -37.05 31.47 -0.27
CA ASP A 9 -37.69 32.67 -0.84
C ASP A 9 -39.21 32.75 -0.56
N ARG A 10 -39.86 31.63 -0.25
CA ARG A 10 -41.31 31.56 0.00
C ARG A 10 -41.67 31.76 1.48
N LEU A 11 -40.71 31.61 2.39
CA LEU A 11 -40.92 31.66 3.84
C LEU A 11 -40.35 32.93 4.50
N ILE A 12 -39.46 33.67 3.84
CA ILE A 12 -38.82 34.88 4.38
C ILE A 12 -38.87 35.99 3.31
N PRO A 13 -39.72 37.04 3.47
CA PRO A 13 -39.87 38.11 2.47
C PRO A 13 -38.70 39.12 2.42
N ASP A 14 -37.80 39.11 3.41
CA ASP A 14 -36.71 40.08 3.54
C ASP A 14 -35.38 39.55 2.99
N LYS A 15 -34.93 40.12 1.86
CA LYS A 15 -33.72 39.70 1.12
C LYS A 15 -32.43 39.75 1.94
N VAL A 16 -32.40 40.52 3.03
CA VAL A 16 -31.24 40.68 3.91
C VAL A 16 -31.13 39.55 4.93
N GLU A 17 -32.26 39.04 5.43
CA GLU A 17 -32.28 37.86 6.29
C GLU A 17 -32.10 36.56 5.50
N ALA A 18 -32.68 36.46 4.30
CA ALA A 18 -32.48 35.29 3.43
C ALA A 18 -31.00 35.08 3.06
N ALA A 19 -30.23 36.15 2.84
CA ALA A 19 -28.79 36.07 2.58
C ALA A 19 -27.98 35.62 3.81
N LYS A 20 -28.38 36.02 5.03
CA LYS A 20 -27.76 35.55 6.28
C LYS A 20 -28.07 34.08 6.54
N VAL A 21 -29.32 33.66 6.37
CA VAL A 21 -29.73 32.27 6.54
C VAL A 21 -29.08 31.37 5.48
N GLN A 22 -28.91 31.85 4.24
CA GLN A 22 -28.14 31.11 3.22
C GLN A 22 -26.66 30.98 3.60
N ALA A 23 -26.02 32.05 4.10
CA ALA A 23 -24.63 31.99 4.53
C ALA A 23 -24.43 31.07 5.75
N GLU A 24 -25.35 31.07 6.71
CA GLU A 24 -25.34 30.15 7.86
C GLU A 24 -25.56 28.69 7.42
N LEU A 25 -26.50 28.45 6.50
CA LEU A 25 -26.75 27.13 5.94
C LEU A 25 -25.55 26.62 5.14
N GLU A 26 -24.90 27.46 4.34
CA GLU A 26 -23.66 27.13 3.62
C GLU A 26 -22.52 26.82 4.59
N ALA A 27 -22.36 27.61 5.66
CA ALA A 27 -21.36 27.36 6.68
C ALA A 27 -21.59 26.04 7.43
N GLU A 28 -22.85 25.70 7.71
CA GLU A 28 -23.22 24.44 8.37
C GLU A 28 -23.11 23.23 7.42
N LEU A 29 -23.40 23.41 6.14
CA LEU A 29 -23.16 22.42 5.09
C LEU A 29 -21.66 22.16 4.87
N VAL A 30 -20.83 23.20 4.88
CA VAL A 30 -19.38 23.05 4.79
C VAL A 30 -18.84 22.34 6.03
N LYS A 31 -19.33 22.66 7.24
CA LYS A 31 -18.98 21.94 8.47
C LYS A 31 -19.36 20.46 8.41
N SER A 32 -20.59 20.16 8.00
CA SER A 32 -21.07 18.78 7.90
C SER A 32 -20.31 17.97 6.84
N ALA A 33 -20.02 18.57 5.67
CA ALA A 33 -19.17 17.97 4.65
C ALA A 33 -17.75 17.70 5.19
N THR A 34 -17.17 18.64 5.94
CA THR A 34 -15.85 18.49 6.55
C THR A 34 -15.84 17.35 7.58
N THR A 35 -16.89 17.22 8.40
CA THR A 35 -17.00 16.13 9.37
C THR A 35 -17.15 14.76 8.68
N ILE A 36 -17.93 14.67 7.60
CA ILE A 36 -18.08 13.44 6.82
C ILE A 36 -16.74 13.05 6.19
N GLN A 37 -16.02 14.00 5.62
CA GLN A 37 -14.67 13.76 5.06
C GLN A 37 -13.72 13.26 6.14
N ALA A 38 -13.76 13.85 7.34
CA ALA A 38 -12.93 13.43 8.47
C ALA A 38 -13.26 12.01 8.96
N GLU A 39 -14.54 11.61 8.94
CA GLU A 39 -14.96 10.25 9.28
C GLU A 39 -14.52 9.24 8.23
N ILE A 40 -14.63 9.56 6.93
CA ILE A 40 -14.13 8.71 5.85
C ILE A 40 -12.61 8.49 5.98
N VAL A 41 -11.85 9.54 6.33
CA VAL A 41 -10.42 9.42 6.59
C VAL A 41 -10.14 8.50 7.79
N LYS A 42 -10.93 8.58 8.86
CA LYS A 42 -10.80 7.70 10.03
C LYS A 42 -11.12 6.23 9.70
N ILE A 43 -12.15 5.97 8.90
CA ILE A 43 -12.50 4.61 8.44
C ILE A 43 -11.36 4.03 7.61
N ASN A 44 -10.84 4.80 6.65
CA ASN A 44 -9.69 4.38 5.83
C ASN A 44 -8.43 4.12 6.69
N GLN A 45 -8.21 4.89 7.75
CA GLN A 45 -7.12 4.64 8.70
C GLN A 45 -7.34 3.35 9.49
N LEU A 46 -8.56 3.10 9.99
CA LEU A 46 -8.90 1.86 10.70
C LEU A 46 -8.76 0.63 9.80
N ASP A 47 -9.21 0.71 8.55
CA ASP A 47 -9.09 -0.37 7.56
C ASP A 47 -7.62 -0.60 7.14
N ALA A 48 -6.84 0.47 7.01
CA ALA A 48 -5.39 0.36 6.80
C ALA A 48 -4.66 -0.26 8.00
N THR A 49 -5.18 -0.05 9.22
CA THR A 49 -4.69 -0.68 10.44
C THR A 49 -5.09 -2.16 10.51
N GLY A 50 -6.28 -2.48 9.99
CA GLY A 50 -6.87 -3.82 9.88
C GLY A 50 -6.28 -4.72 8.79
N ILE A 51 -5.31 -4.24 7.98
CA ILE A 51 -4.55 -5.10 7.06
C ILE A 51 -3.89 -6.20 7.89
N SER A 52 -4.43 -7.42 7.81
CA SER A 52 -3.95 -8.59 8.54
C SER A 52 -2.43 -8.71 8.42
N ALA A 53 -1.76 -9.14 9.49
CA ALA A 53 -0.30 -9.31 9.49
C ALA A 53 0.19 -10.16 8.30
N MET A 54 -0.63 -11.12 7.83
CA MET A 54 -0.36 -11.90 6.62
C MET A 54 -0.27 -11.04 5.33
N GLN A 55 -1.18 -10.08 5.13
CA GLN A 55 -1.16 -9.19 3.96
C GLN A 55 -0.01 -8.18 3.98
N ARG A 56 0.53 -7.84 5.15
CA ARG A 56 1.78 -7.06 5.23
C ARG A 56 3.03 -7.91 4.97
N THR A 57 3.01 -9.17 5.39
CA THR A 57 4.20 -10.02 5.40
C THR A 57 4.45 -10.79 4.11
N TRP A 58 3.43 -11.07 3.27
CA TRP A 58 3.63 -11.88 2.06
C TRP A 58 4.64 -11.28 1.07
N ARG A 59 4.68 -9.95 0.90
CA ARG A 59 5.67 -9.27 0.03
C ARG A 59 7.10 -9.45 0.53
N PRO A 60 7.43 -9.12 1.80
CA PRO A 60 8.71 -9.48 2.37
C PRO A 60 9.03 -10.98 2.28
N ALA A 61 8.06 -11.86 2.57
CA ALA A 61 8.28 -13.31 2.57
C ALA A 61 8.82 -13.84 1.24
N ILE A 62 8.27 -13.37 0.11
CA ILE A 62 8.77 -13.74 -1.23
C ILE A 62 10.19 -13.19 -1.45
N GLY A 63 10.49 -11.98 -0.96
CA GLY A 63 11.85 -11.42 -1.00
C GLY A 63 12.85 -12.26 -0.20
N TRP A 64 12.47 -12.69 1.00
CA TRP A 64 13.30 -13.56 1.85
C TRP A 64 13.54 -14.93 1.22
N SER A 65 12.53 -15.54 0.58
CA SER A 65 12.72 -16.82 -0.12
C SER A 65 13.70 -16.70 -1.29
N CYS A 66 13.63 -15.59 -2.05
CA CYS A 66 14.59 -15.30 -3.11
C CYS A 66 16.01 -15.09 -2.56
N ALA A 67 16.15 -14.30 -1.49
CA ALA A 67 17.42 -14.04 -0.84
C ALA A 67 18.06 -15.33 -0.30
N LEU A 68 17.28 -16.23 0.32
CA LEU A 68 17.74 -17.53 0.77
C LEU A 68 18.17 -18.43 -0.39
N GLY A 69 17.45 -18.41 -1.51
CA GLY A 69 17.84 -19.14 -2.73
C GLY A 69 19.17 -18.67 -3.29
N VAL A 70 19.36 -17.35 -3.42
CA VAL A 70 20.63 -16.74 -3.86
C VAL A 70 21.77 -17.07 -2.88
N PHE A 71 21.50 -16.99 -1.57
CA PHE A 71 22.46 -17.37 -0.54
C PHE A 71 22.88 -18.84 -0.67
N TRP A 72 21.93 -19.75 -0.90
CA TRP A 72 22.25 -21.16 -1.12
C TRP A 72 23.12 -21.34 -2.35
N THR A 73 22.82 -20.70 -3.48
CA THR A 73 23.62 -20.88 -4.70
C THR A 73 25.07 -20.38 -4.53
N PHE A 74 25.28 -19.20 -3.96
CA PHE A 74 26.62 -18.60 -3.90
C PHE A 74 27.43 -18.95 -2.65
N VAL A 75 26.77 -19.21 -1.53
CA VAL A 75 27.43 -19.47 -0.25
C VAL A 75 27.12 -20.88 0.22
N GLY A 76 25.85 -21.27 0.32
CA GLY A 76 25.45 -22.57 0.84
C GLY A 76 26.05 -23.75 0.08
N TYR A 77 25.94 -23.77 -1.24
CA TYR A 77 26.42 -24.84 -2.11
C TYR A 77 27.94 -25.04 -2.07
N PRO A 78 28.79 -24.02 -2.32
CA PRO A 78 30.24 -24.22 -2.26
C PRO A 78 30.72 -24.56 -0.85
N PHE A 79 30.09 -24.00 0.19
CA PHE A 79 30.50 -24.24 1.58
C PHE A 79 30.10 -25.65 2.05
N THR A 80 28.91 -26.12 1.69
CA THR A 80 28.48 -27.50 1.99
C THR A 80 29.27 -28.52 1.18
N SER A 81 29.54 -28.26 -0.10
CA SER A 81 30.41 -29.12 -0.92
C SER A 81 31.83 -29.20 -0.33
N TRP A 82 32.40 -28.08 0.11
CA TRP A 82 33.70 -28.07 0.77
C TRP A 82 33.71 -28.87 2.08
N ILE A 83 32.69 -28.70 2.93
CA ILE A 83 32.57 -29.47 4.19
C ILE A 83 32.42 -30.97 3.92
N LEU A 84 31.62 -31.36 2.93
CA LEU A 84 31.43 -32.77 2.57
C LEU A 84 32.72 -33.42 2.05
N GLN A 85 33.48 -32.68 1.23
CA GLN A 85 34.82 -33.12 0.79
C GLN A 85 35.79 -33.29 1.97
N LEU A 86 35.77 -32.39 2.95
CA LEU A 86 36.59 -32.51 4.17
C LEU A 86 36.20 -33.73 5.02
N LEU A 87 34.92 -34.10 5.05
CA LEU A 87 34.41 -35.26 5.76
C LEU A 87 34.57 -36.57 4.96
N GLY A 88 35.14 -36.53 3.75
CA GLY A 88 35.34 -37.68 2.88
C GLY A 88 34.05 -38.28 2.35
N ASN A 89 32.95 -37.52 2.35
CA ASN A 89 31.63 -38.00 1.94
C ASN A 89 31.25 -37.37 0.59
N ASP A 90 31.01 -38.20 -0.42
CA ASP A 90 30.70 -37.75 -1.79
C ASP A 90 29.18 -37.74 -2.06
N VAL A 91 28.43 -37.18 -1.10
CA VAL A 91 26.98 -37.04 -1.25
C VAL A 91 26.70 -35.88 -2.19
N PRO A 92 25.88 -36.08 -3.25
CA PRO A 92 25.53 -35.00 -4.15
C PRO A 92 24.75 -33.92 -3.40
N VAL A 93 25.31 -32.70 -3.39
CA VAL A 93 24.67 -31.52 -2.80
C VAL A 93 23.48 -31.11 -3.66
N PRO A 94 22.30 -30.84 -3.08
CA PRO A 94 21.13 -30.42 -3.84
C PRO A 94 21.40 -29.10 -4.56
N THR A 95 21.25 -29.14 -5.88
CA THR A 95 21.32 -27.97 -6.76
C THR A 95 19.93 -27.35 -6.89
N VAL A 96 19.89 -26.04 -6.98
CA VAL A 96 18.65 -25.27 -7.15
C VAL A 96 18.71 -24.59 -8.51
N PRO A 97 17.62 -24.52 -9.29
CA PRO A 97 17.60 -23.83 -10.57
C PRO A 97 17.84 -22.34 -10.38
N THR A 98 19.10 -21.93 -10.54
CA THR A 98 19.56 -20.57 -10.30
C THR A 98 18.91 -19.57 -11.27
N ASP A 99 18.68 -19.98 -12.52
CA ASP A 99 18.04 -19.14 -13.54
C ASP A 99 16.64 -18.69 -13.09
N LEU A 100 15.85 -19.63 -12.57
CA LEU A 100 14.51 -19.35 -12.06
C LEU A 100 14.54 -18.40 -10.85
N ILE A 101 15.52 -18.56 -9.96
CA ILE A 101 15.68 -17.67 -8.79
C ILE A 101 16.01 -16.25 -9.25
N PHE A 102 16.97 -16.09 -10.16
CA PHE A 102 17.34 -14.75 -10.63
C PHE A 102 16.25 -14.09 -11.45
N GLU A 103 15.56 -14.83 -12.31
CA GLU A 103 14.41 -14.33 -13.06
C GLU A 103 13.34 -13.77 -12.10
N MET A 104 12.96 -14.55 -11.09
CA MET A 104 11.99 -14.13 -10.07
C MET A 104 12.49 -12.94 -9.24
N THR A 105 13.77 -12.94 -8.85
CA THR A 105 14.36 -11.84 -8.06
C THR A 105 14.30 -10.52 -8.85
N ILE A 106 14.70 -10.55 -10.12
CA ILE A 106 14.71 -9.38 -11.01
C ILE A 106 13.30 -8.91 -11.31
N ALA A 107 12.36 -9.82 -11.56
CA ALA A 107 10.95 -9.48 -11.76
C ALA A 107 10.36 -8.73 -10.54
N LEU A 108 10.66 -9.19 -9.32
CA LEU A 108 10.22 -8.54 -8.09
C LEU A 108 10.86 -7.16 -7.88
N LEU A 109 12.16 -7.02 -8.17
CA LEU A 109 12.87 -5.74 -8.13
C LEU A 109 12.28 -4.74 -9.15
N GLY A 110 11.91 -5.20 -10.34
CA GLY A 110 11.25 -4.40 -11.38
C GLY A 110 9.88 -3.89 -10.96
N LEU A 111 9.06 -4.72 -10.31
CA LEU A 111 7.75 -4.30 -9.79
C LEU A 111 7.89 -3.33 -8.61
N GLY A 112 8.91 -3.52 -7.75
CA GLY A 112 9.20 -2.62 -6.63
C GLY A 112 9.73 -1.24 -7.07
N SER A 113 10.48 -1.19 -8.16
CA SER A 113 11.04 0.07 -8.69
C SER A 113 9.97 0.98 -9.30
N LEU A 114 8.94 0.42 -9.93
CA LEU A 114 7.79 1.20 -10.46
C LEU A 114 7.10 2.02 -9.37
N ARG A 115 6.87 1.42 -8.20
CA ARG A 115 6.25 2.12 -7.06
C ARG A 115 7.19 3.18 -6.46
N THR A 116 8.48 2.89 -6.42
CA THR A 116 9.51 3.85 -5.96
C THR A 116 9.60 5.04 -6.92
N TYR A 117 9.45 4.78 -8.21
CA TYR A 117 9.45 5.78 -9.27
C TYR A 117 8.22 6.70 -9.19
N GLU A 118 7.01 6.14 -9.01
CA GLU A 118 5.77 6.92 -8.82
C GLU A 118 5.87 7.85 -7.61
N LYS A 119 6.42 7.35 -6.50
CA LYS A 119 6.65 8.13 -5.28
C LYS A 119 7.70 9.23 -5.46
N SER A 120 8.78 8.95 -6.20
CA SER A 120 9.79 9.95 -6.55
C SER A 120 9.23 11.08 -7.41
N LYS A 121 8.15 10.82 -8.16
CA LYS A 121 7.44 11.83 -8.97
C LYS A 121 6.31 12.53 -8.22
N GLY A 122 6.04 12.18 -6.96
CA GLY A 122 4.96 12.75 -6.16
C GLY A 122 3.55 12.38 -6.66
N ILE A 123 3.44 11.29 -7.42
CA ILE A 123 2.15 10.81 -7.97
C ILE A 123 1.44 9.89 -6.95
N ALA A 124 2.20 9.30 -6.02
CA ALA A 124 1.73 8.37 -4.98
C ALA A 124 2.47 8.55 -3.64
#